data_AF-A0A135V7V0-F1
#
_entry.id   AF-A0A135V7V0-F1
#
_cell.length_a   1.000
_cell.length_b   1.000
_cell.length_c   1.000
_cell.angle_alpha   90.00
_cell.angle_beta   90.00
_cell.angle_gamma   90.00
#
_symmetry.space_group_name_H-M   'P 1'
#
loop_
_entity.id
_entity.type
_entity.pdbx_description
1 polymer ?
#
loop_
_entity_poly.entity_id
_entity_poly.type
_entity_poly.pdbx_seq_one_letter_code
_entity_poly.pdbx_strand_id
1 'polypeptide(L)'
;GLVPKITSISAGGNNTFFTVDATEAINESPFAAAAASSSITGDIAPARRMPRVTADFWACGQGVYGSLGTGKWTHVTPGPAKVKALSSLFEFDEKANRMAPIRLADVSVGATHVSATMDNVTRTGATTRSSHNDTNWGADVLFWGGNEHYQLGTGKRSNLNAPAYIGALDGGVGDGLNGRAGEVHRFQLTPRQTVRLGKDGKGRKVSLEQRVECGRFVTAAYSAV
;
A
#
# COMPACT_ATOMS: atom_id res chain seq x y z
N GLY A 1 -21.14 3.53 17.40
CA GLY A 1 -20.43 4.09 16.24
C GLY A 1 -19.08 3.41 16.11
N LEU A 2 -18.40 3.56 14.97
CA LEU A 2 -17.01 3.12 14.84
C LEU A 2 -16.11 3.98 15.74
N VAL A 3 -15.15 3.34 16.40
CA VAL A 3 -14.12 3.96 17.24
C VAL A 3 -12.85 4.05 16.40
N PRO A 4 -12.40 5.25 16.01
CA PRO A 4 -11.17 5.42 15.25
C PRO A 4 -9.95 5.26 16.16
N LYS A 5 -8.96 4.50 15.68
CA LYS A 5 -7.65 4.34 16.30
C LYS A 5 -6.57 4.65 15.26
N ILE A 6 -5.68 5.59 15.59
CA ILE A 6 -4.49 5.85 14.77
C ILE A 6 -3.57 4.63 14.88
N THR A 7 -3.19 4.05 13.75
CA THR A 7 -2.30 2.89 13.65
C THR A 7 -0.88 3.29 13.28
N SER A 8 -0.70 4.37 12.51
CA SER A 8 0.61 4.93 12.20
C SER A 8 0.56 6.43 11.92
N ILE A 9 1.72 7.07 12.08
CA ILE A 9 1.95 8.47 11.74
C ILE A 9 3.23 8.54 10.91
N SER A 10 3.18 9.22 9.76
CA SER A 10 4.34 9.49 8.92
C SER A 10 4.43 10.99 8.65
N ALA A 11 5.63 11.56 8.74
CA ALA A 11 5.82 13.00 8.58
C ALA A 11 7.12 13.30 7.81
N GLY A 12 7.09 14.38 7.05
CA GLY A 12 8.22 14.83 6.23
C GLY A 12 7.90 16.15 5.54
N GLY A 13 8.93 16.98 5.36
CA GLY A 13 8.77 18.33 4.85
C GLY A 13 7.74 19.12 5.69
N ASN A 14 6.67 19.56 5.03
CA ASN A 14 5.57 20.32 5.64
C ASN A 14 4.26 19.52 5.72
N ASN A 15 4.34 18.19 5.72
CA ASN A 15 3.19 17.29 5.71
C ASN A 15 3.25 16.23 6.81
N THR A 16 2.07 15.93 7.35
CA THR A 16 1.87 14.84 8.30
C THR A 16 0.72 13.97 7.83
N PHE A 17 0.88 12.66 7.95
CA PHE A 17 -0.10 11.66 7.55
C PHE A 17 -0.45 10.75 8.70
N PHE A 18 -1.68 10.24 8.68
CA PHE A 18 -2.21 9.34 9.69
C PHE A 18 -2.90 8.17 9.00
N THR A 19 -2.54 6.95 9.41
CA THR A 19 -3.34 5.77 9.11
C THR A 19 -4.26 5.52 10.29
N VAL A 20 -5.55 5.30 10.01
CA VAL A 20 -6.60 5.17 11.02
C VAL A 20 -7.43 3.94 10.74
N ASP A 21 -7.48 3.02 11.69
CA ASP A 21 -8.43 1.93 11.68
C ASP A 21 -9.65 2.33 12.50
N ALA A 22 -10.84 2.27 11.90
CA ALA A 22 -12.09 2.50 12.63
C ALA A 22 -12.83 1.17 12.77
N THR A 23 -13.01 0.72 14.01
CA THR A 23 -13.65 -0.57 14.37
C THR A 23 -14.93 -0.32 15.16
N GLU A 24 -15.93 -1.19 15.08
CA GLU A 24 -17.07 -1.09 15.99
C GLU A 24 -16.60 -1.19 17.46
N ALA A 25 -17.19 -0.38 18.35
CA ALA A 25 -16.97 -0.52 19.78
C ALA A 25 -17.45 -1.91 20.23
N ILE A 26 -16.52 -2.79 20.61
CA ILE A 26 -16.87 -4.03 21.30
C ILE A 26 -17.28 -3.60 22.70
N ASN A 27 -18.58 -3.69 23.02
CA ASN A 27 -19.00 -3.60 24.41
C ASN A 27 -18.31 -4.73 25.17
N GLU A 28 -17.45 -4.39 26.13
CA GLU A 28 -16.64 -5.30 26.95
C GLU A 28 -17.51 -6.15 27.89
N SER A 29 -18.39 -6.99 27.35
CA SER A 29 -18.94 -8.11 28.11
C SER A 29 -18.23 -9.39 27.66
N PRO A 30 -17.61 -10.16 28.59
CA PRO A 30 -16.88 -11.39 28.27
C PRO A 30 -17.72 -12.45 27.55
N PHE A 31 -19.05 -12.30 27.55
CA PHE A 31 -20.02 -13.19 26.90
C PHE A 31 -20.40 -12.76 25.46
N ALA A 32 -20.09 -11.52 25.05
CA ALA A 32 -20.48 -11.00 23.73
C ALA A 32 -19.47 -11.32 22.60
N ALA A 33 -18.22 -11.64 22.91
CA ALA A 33 -17.20 -11.95 21.90
C ALA A 33 -17.54 -13.22 21.09
N ALA A 34 -18.17 -14.21 21.72
CA ALA A 34 -18.69 -15.40 21.04
C ALA A 34 -20.01 -15.13 20.29
N ALA A 35 -20.82 -14.18 20.78
CA ALA A 35 -22.13 -13.83 20.23
C ALA A 35 -22.10 -12.81 19.07
N ALA A 36 -21.00 -12.07 18.86
CA ALA A 36 -20.80 -11.22 17.67
C ALA A 36 -20.66 -12.03 16.36
N SER A 37 -20.38 -13.32 16.50
CA SER A 37 -20.50 -14.34 15.44
C SER A 37 -21.95 -14.69 15.10
N SER A 38 -22.92 -14.34 15.97
CA SER A 38 -24.24 -14.97 16.00
C SER A 38 -25.40 -14.02 16.36
N SER A 39 -25.39 -12.75 15.94
CA SER A 39 -26.66 -11.99 15.97
C SER A 39 -26.77 -10.85 14.97
N ILE A 40 -27.95 -10.84 14.34
CA ILE A 40 -28.57 -9.83 13.44
C ILE A 40 -28.05 -9.82 11.99
N THR A 41 -28.12 -10.97 11.33
CA THR A 41 -28.67 -11.19 9.97
C THR A 41 -28.44 -12.66 9.63
N GLY A 42 -29.47 -13.50 9.81
CA GLY A 42 -29.47 -14.83 9.22
C GLY A 42 -29.45 -14.72 7.69
N ASP A 43 -28.79 -15.68 7.03
CA ASP A 43 -28.74 -15.86 5.57
C ASP A 43 -27.89 -14.91 4.72
N ILE A 44 -26.69 -14.55 5.18
CA ILE A 44 -25.67 -13.99 4.26
C ILE A 44 -24.41 -14.84 4.31
N ALA A 45 -24.06 -15.43 3.17
CA ALA A 45 -22.83 -16.20 3.00
C ALA A 45 -21.60 -15.41 3.53
N PRO A 46 -20.63 -16.06 4.21
CA PRO A 46 -19.52 -15.40 4.89
C PRO A 46 -18.70 -14.47 3.97
N ALA A 47 -18.63 -14.76 2.66
CA ALA A 47 -17.98 -13.92 1.66
C ALA A 47 -18.65 -12.55 1.42
N ARG A 48 -19.92 -12.36 1.83
CA ARG A 48 -20.68 -11.10 1.66
C ARG A 48 -20.69 -10.21 2.90
N ARG A 49 -20.08 -10.63 4.01
CA ARG A 49 -20.01 -9.79 5.22
C ARG A 49 -18.88 -8.78 5.05
N MET A 50 -19.24 -7.54 4.69
CA MET A 50 -18.29 -6.41 4.70
C MET A 50 -17.60 -6.34 6.07
N PRO A 51 -16.26 -6.22 6.12
CA PRO A 51 -15.56 -6.15 7.39
C PRO A 51 -16.00 -4.93 8.18
N ARG A 52 -16.23 -5.09 9.48
CA ARG A 52 -16.60 -4.00 10.40
C ARG A 52 -15.42 -3.11 10.79
N VAL A 53 -14.38 -3.10 9.96
CA VAL A 53 -13.14 -2.34 10.13
C VAL A 53 -12.85 -1.60 8.84
N THR A 54 -12.72 -0.29 8.91
CA THR A 54 -12.25 0.53 7.78
C THR A 54 -10.84 1.03 8.06
N ALA A 55 -9.93 0.85 7.11
CA ALA A 55 -8.61 1.47 7.12
C ALA A 55 -8.67 2.76 6.28
N ASP A 56 -8.37 3.89 6.90
CA ASP A 56 -8.40 5.21 6.26
C ASP A 56 -7.06 5.91 6.36
N PHE A 57 -6.74 6.70 5.34
CA PHE A 57 -5.52 7.48 5.25
C PHE A 57 -5.84 8.97 5.21
N TRP A 58 -5.18 9.74 6.06
CA TRP A 58 -5.45 11.16 6.26
C TRP A 58 -4.17 11.97 6.13
N ALA A 59 -4.27 13.18 5.62
CA ALA A 59 -3.15 14.09 5.39
C ALA A 59 -3.44 15.48 5.95
N CYS A 60 -2.43 16.13 6.54
CA CYS A 60 -2.48 17.56 6.83
C CYS A 60 -1.17 18.30 6.48
N GLY A 61 -1.24 19.63 6.54
CA GLY A 61 -0.11 20.51 6.21
C GLY A 61 -0.22 21.13 4.81
N GLN A 62 0.94 21.33 4.17
CA GLN A 62 1.04 22.07 2.91
C GLN A 62 0.62 21.24 1.69
N GLY A 63 -0.10 21.81 0.73
CA GLY A 63 -0.54 21.12 -0.49
C GLY A 63 -0.22 21.81 -1.81
N VAL A 64 0.62 22.86 -1.83
CA VAL A 64 0.99 23.58 -3.07
C VAL A 64 1.62 22.68 -4.13
N TYR A 65 2.33 21.61 -3.73
CA TYR A 65 2.90 20.62 -4.66
C TYR A 65 1.95 19.45 -4.96
N GLY A 66 0.74 19.43 -4.41
CA GLY A 66 -0.16 18.27 -4.46
C GLY A 66 0.17 17.17 -3.45
N SER A 67 1.14 17.40 -2.54
CA SER A 67 1.64 16.42 -1.57
C SER A 67 0.58 15.91 -0.57
N LEU A 68 -0.55 16.61 -0.40
CA LEU A 68 -1.66 16.10 0.42
C LEU A 68 -2.36 14.87 -0.19
N GLY A 69 -2.26 14.65 -1.51
CA GLY A 69 -2.83 13.45 -2.17
C GLY A 69 -4.36 13.40 -2.21
N THR A 70 -5.07 14.47 -1.86
CA THR A 70 -6.54 14.47 -1.76
C THR A 70 -7.27 14.60 -3.11
N GLY A 71 -6.53 14.72 -4.22
CA GLY A 71 -7.06 15.03 -5.55
C GLY A 71 -7.45 16.51 -5.72
N LYS A 72 -7.08 17.38 -4.78
CA LYS A 72 -7.37 18.82 -4.80
C LYS A 72 -6.09 19.63 -4.68
N TRP A 73 -6.04 20.77 -5.37
CA TRP A 73 -4.95 21.75 -5.28
C TRP A 73 -5.16 22.72 -4.12
N THR A 74 -5.25 22.18 -2.90
CA THR A 74 -5.39 22.98 -1.68
C THR A 74 -4.02 23.49 -1.24
N HIS A 75 -3.85 24.79 -0.99
CA HIS A 75 -2.55 25.34 -0.58
C HIS A 75 -2.08 24.81 0.78
N VAL A 76 -3.00 24.72 1.74
CA VAL A 76 -2.76 24.20 3.09
C VAL A 76 -4.05 23.64 3.66
N THR A 77 -3.96 22.56 4.44
CA THR A 77 -5.07 22.11 5.28
C THR A 77 -4.65 22.13 6.76
N PRO A 78 -5.32 22.93 7.61
CA PRO A 78 -4.99 23.00 9.03
C PRO A 78 -5.41 21.75 9.79
N GLY A 79 -6.40 21.00 9.28
CA GLY A 79 -6.87 19.75 9.85
C GLY A 79 -6.66 18.55 8.92
N PRO A 80 -6.72 17.31 9.44
CA PRO A 80 -6.63 16.10 8.64
C PRO A 80 -7.71 16.04 7.55
N ALA A 81 -7.29 15.84 6.31
CA ALA A 81 -8.14 15.63 5.15
C ALA A 81 -7.97 14.19 4.63
N LYS A 82 -9.09 13.52 4.35
CA LYS A 82 -9.09 12.11 3.91
C LYS A 82 -8.53 11.97 2.50
N VAL A 83 -7.54 11.09 2.35
CA VAL A 83 -6.95 10.68 1.06
C VAL A 83 -7.78 9.51 0.53
N LYS A 84 -8.83 9.83 -0.24
CA LYS A 84 -9.83 8.84 -0.68
C LYS A 84 -9.24 7.68 -1.48
N ALA A 85 -8.21 7.94 -2.28
CA ALA A 85 -7.57 6.92 -3.12
C ALA A 85 -6.89 5.81 -2.32
N LEU A 86 -6.59 6.03 -1.03
CA LEU A 86 -5.93 5.08 -0.13
C LEU A 86 -6.78 4.80 1.12
N SER A 87 -8.08 5.06 1.06
CA SER A 87 -8.98 4.92 2.20
C SER A 87 -10.16 4.01 1.88
N SER A 88 -10.61 3.26 2.88
CA SER A 88 -11.79 2.39 2.80
C SER A 88 -11.68 1.37 1.65
N LEU A 89 -10.46 0.92 1.37
CA LEU A 89 -10.15 -0.08 0.35
C LEU A 89 -10.26 -1.49 0.94
N PHE A 90 -10.76 -2.43 0.15
CA PHE A 90 -10.94 -3.83 0.56
C PHE A 90 -10.55 -4.76 -0.58
N GLU A 91 -9.99 -5.90 -0.22
CA GLU A 91 -9.73 -7.03 -1.11
C GLU A 91 -10.27 -8.33 -0.52
N PHE A 92 -10.34 -9.36 -1.34
CA PHE A 92 -10.68 -10.69 -0.89
C PHE A 92 -9.40 -11.48 -0.62
N ASP A 93 -9.20 -11.93 0.62
CA ASP A 93 -8.12 -12.83 0.98
C ASP A 93 -8.58 -14.27 0.74
N GLU A 94 -8.07 -14.91 -0.31
CA GLU A 94 -8.40 -16.29 -0.68
C GLU A 94 -7.97 -17.30 0.40
N LYS A 95 -6.87 -17.06 1.11
CA LYS A 95 -6.38 -17.99 2.14
C LYS A 95 -7.26 -17.95 3.37
N ALA A 96 -7.69 -16.76 3.78
CA ALA A 96 -8.62 -16.58 4.89
C ALA A 96 -10.09 -16.70 4.47
N ASN A 97 -10.37 -16.82 3.18
CA ASN A 97 -11.70 -16.91 2.56
C ASN A 97 -12.65 -15.80 3.05
N ARG A 98 -12.16 -14.56 3.11
CA ARG A 98 -12.92 -13.41 3.63
C ARG A 98 -12.46 -12.10 3.01
N MET A 99 -13.34 -11.10 3.04
CA MET A 99 -12.96 -9.72 2.74
C MET A 99 -12.03 -9.18 3.84
N ALA A 100 -10.96 -8.49 3.45
CA ALA A 100 -10.01 -7.82 4.33
C ALA A 100 -9.79 -6.38 3.87
N PRO A 101 -9.64 -5.40 4.79
CA PRO A 101 -9.28 -4.04 4.40
C PRO A 101 -7.84 -3.99 3.91
N ILE A 102 -7.59 -3.26 2.82
CA ILE A 102 -6.23 -3.01 2.32
C ILE A 102 -5.67 -1.84 3.13
N ARG A 103 -4.60 -2.09 3.88
CA ARG A 103 -3.88 -1.08 4.67
C ARG A 103 -2.71 -0.52 3.88
N LEU A 104 -1.97 0.39 4.52
CA LEU A 104 -0.66 0.81 4.06
C LEU A 104 0.39 0.09 4.91
N ALA A 105 1.29 -0.63 4.25
CA ALA A 105 2.43 -1.28 4.89
C ALA A 105 3.46 -0.25 5.31
N ASP A 106 3.68 0.76 4.47
CA ASP A 106 4.63 1.83 4.72
C ASP A 106 4.24 3.13 3.98
N VAL A 107 4.64 4.27 4.54
CA VAL A 107 4.45 5.60 3.95
C VAL A 107 5.72 6.40 4.16
N SER A 108 6.41 6.71 3.06
CA SER A 108 7.59 7.56 3.07
C SER A 108 7.25 8.96 2.57
N VAL A 109 7.64 9.96 3.36
CA VAL A 109 7.27 11.36 3.16
C VAL A 109 8.54 12.18 2.94
N GLY A 110 8.72 12.66 1.71
CA GLY A 110 9.86 13.50 1.33
C GLY A 110 9.62 14.99 1.56
N ALA A 111 10.49 15.82 0.97
CA ALA A 111 10.38 17.27 1.11
C ALA A 111 9.14 17.85 0.39
N THR A 112 8.80 17.30 -0.79
CA THR A 112 7.71 17.80 -1.65
C THR A 112 6.78 16.70 -2.15
N HIS A 113 7.10 15.42 -1.94
CA HIS A 113 6.39 14.28 -2.50
C HIS A 113 6.32 13.13 -1.50
N VAL A 114 5.46 12.16 -1.78
CA VAL A 114 5.13 11.06 -0.89
C VAL A 114 4.98 9.78 -1.69
N SER A 115 5.38 8.66 -1.08
CA SER A 115 5.05 7.32 -1.54
C SER A 115 4.28 6.56 -0.47
N ALA A 116 3.36 5.71 -0.90
CA ALA A 116 2.71 4.74 -0.02
C ALA A 116 2.80 3.34 -0.63
N THR A 117 3.22 2.40 0.20
CA THR A 117 3.23 0.97 -0.11
C THR A 117 1.97 0.35 0.49
N MET A 118 1.16 -0.28 -0.36
CA MET A 118 -0.05 -0.97 0.06
C MET A 118 0.31 -2.28 0.77
N ASP A 119 -0.50 -2.66 1.76
CA ASP A 119 -0.47 -3.97 2.41
C ASP A 119 -1.51 -4.89 1.74
N ASN A 120 -1.41 -5.04 0.42
CA ASN A 120 -2.27 -5.92 -0.36
C ASN A 120 -1.75 -7.38 -0.37
N VAL A 121 -2.61 -8.35 -0.68
CA VAL A 121 -2.41 -9.81 -0.53
C VAL A 121 -1.29 -10.43 -1.41
N THR A 122 -0.02 -10.07 -1.25
CA THR A 122 1.06 -10.51 -2.17
C THR A 122 1.21 -12.02 -2.45
N ARG A 123 1.70 -12.36 -3.65
CA ARG A 123 2.05 -13.73 -4.08
C ARG A 123 3.46 -13.78 -4.66
N THR A 124 4.36 -14.54 -4.03
CA THR A 124 5.77 -14.68 -4.49
C THR A 124 6.22 -16.14 -4.68
N GLY A 125 5.27 -17.09 -4.59
CA GLY A 125 5.54 -18.52 -4.59
C GLY A 125 5.25 -19.25 -5.90
N ALA A 126 4.90 -18.55 -6.97
CA ALA A 126 4.67 -19.19 -8.27
C ALA A 126 5.99 -19.74 -8.83
N THR A 127 5.93 -20.94 -9.40
CA THR A 127 7.09 -21.66 -9.94
C THR A 127 6.81 -22.14 -11.35
N THR A 128 7.81 -22.68 -12.06
CA THR A 128 7.58 -23.31 -13.38
C THR A 128 6.64 -24.52 -13.35
N ARG A 129 6.31 -25.04 -12.15
CA ARG A 129 5.38 -26.14 -11.93
C ARG A 129 3.99 -25.70 -11.48
N SER A 130 3.79 -24.40 -11.20
CA SER A 130 2.47 -23.91 -10.84
C SER A 130 1.57 -23.78 -12.07
N SER A 131 0.27 -23.65 -11.84
CA SER A 131 -0.70 -23.48 -12.93
C SER A 131 -0.40 -22.20 -13.72
N HIS A 132 -0.88 -22.13 -14.95
CA HIS A 132 -0.72 -20.95 -15.80
C HIS A 132 -1.27 -19.65 -15.17
N ASN A 133 -2.17 -19.77 -14.19
CA ASN A 133 -2.77 -18.64 -13.48
C ASN A 133 -2.07 -18.29 -12.16
N ASP A 134 -1.07 -19.04 -11.71
CA ASP A 134 -0.28 -18.69 -10.53
C ASP A 134 0.83 -17.73 -10.96
N THR A 135 0.57 -16.44 -10.80
CA THR A 135 1.50 -15.36 -11.16
C THR A 135 2.00 -14.68 -9.90
N ASN A 136 3.29 -14.32 -9.88
CA ASN A 136 3.86 -13.55 -8.79
C ASN A 136 3.47 -12.07 -8.89
N TRP A 137 3.10 -11.47 -7.77
CA TRP A 137 2.80 -10.05 -7.64
C TRP A 137 3.14 -9.55 -6.23
N GLY A 138 3.66 -8.33 -6.16
CA GLY A 138 4.14 -7.70 -4.94
C GLY A 138 3.17 -6.67 -4.35
N ALA A 139 3.66 -5.96 -3.34
CA ALA A 139 2.96 -4.88 -2.70
C ALA A 139 2.92 -3.66 -3.64
N ASP A 140 1.72 -3.16 -3.95
CA ASP A 140 1.54 -2.03 -4.85
C ASP A 140 2.12 -0.74 -4.25
N VAL A 141 2.76 0.10 -5.06
CA VAL A 141 3.29 1.40 -4.61
C VAL A 141 2.67 2.55 -5.40
N LEU A 142 2.26 3.59 -4.69
CA LEU A 142 1.73 4.82 -5.26
C LEU A 142 2.60 6.01 -4.90
N PHE A 143 2.66 6.99 -5.80
CA PHE A 143 3.45 8.21 -5.67
C PHE A 143 2.58 9.43 -5.95
N TRP A 144 2.82 10.53 -5.23
CA TRP A 144 2.19 11.83 -5.50
C TRP A 144 2.99 12.99 -4.91
N GLY A 145 2.60 14.22 -5.26
CA GLY A 145 3.21 15.46 -4.84
C GLY A 145 4.09 16.11 -5.90
N GLY A 146 5.13 16.81 -5.44
CA GLY A 146 6.11 17.49 -6.26
C GLY A 146 6.86 16.53 -7.16
N ASN A 147 7.12 16.95 -8.39
CA ASN A 147 7.76 16.11 -9.40
C ASN A 147 8.74 16.92 -10.27
N GLU A 148 9.15 18.10 -9.81
CA GLU A 148 10.03 18.99 -10.58
C GLU A 148 11.40 18.37 -10.92
N HIS A 149 11.82 17.32 -10.22
CA HIS A 149 13.06 16.56 -10.42
C HIS A 149 12.83 15.10 -10.89
N TYR A 150 11.64 14.77 -11.40
CA TYR A 150 11.25 13.41 -11.80
C TYR A 150 11.16 12.40 -10.64
N GLN A 151 11.11 12.88 -9.40
CA GLN A 151 11.11 12.03 -8.21
C GLN A 151 9.91 11.06 -8.13
N LEU A 152 8.80 11.33 -8.83
CA LEU A 152 7.66 10.41 -8.86
C LEU A 152 7.84 9.24 -9.84
N GLY A 153 8.85 9.26 -10.73
CA GLY A 153 9.08 8.16 -11.68
C GLY A 153 8.06 8.06 -12.83
N THR A 154 7.29 9.12 -13.10
CA THR A 154 6.22 9.12 -14.13
C THR A 154 6.72 9.38 -15.56
N GLY A 155 8.02 9.64 -15.74
CA GLY A 155 8.60 10.12 -17.00
C GLY A 155 8.26 11.58 -17.34
N LYS A 156 7.47 12.27 -16.51
CA LYS A 156 7.09 13.68 -16.65
C LYS A 156 7.54 14.47 -15.42
N ARG A 157 7.57 15.80 -15.52
CA ARG A 157 7.87 16.72 -14.40
C ARG A 157 6.62 17.34 -13.76
N SER A 158 5.44 17.00 -14.25
CA SER A 158 4.18 17.49 -13.72
C SER A 158 3.95 16.92 -12.32
N ASN A 159 3.60 17.80 -11.38
CA ASN A 159 3.17 17.41 -10.04
C ASN A 159 1.87 16.59 -10.11
N LEU A 160 1.66 15.73 -9.11
CA LEU A 160 0.43 14.95 -8.96
C LEU A 160 -0.24 15.28 -7.63
N ASN A 161 -1.53 15.60 -7.66
CA ASN A 161 -2.31 15.93 -6.46
C ASN A 161 -3.07 14.74 -5.86
N ALA A 162 -2.92 13.55 -6.46
CA ALA A 162 -3.53 12.30 -6.03
C ALA A 162 -2.51 11.15 -6.19
N PRO A 163 -2.57 10.12 -5.31
CA PRO A 163 -1.79 8.90 -5.44
C PRO A 163 -1.95 8.28 -6.83
N ALA A 164 -0.82 7.97 -7.48
CA ALA A 164 -0.79 7.36 -8.81
C ALA A 164 0.21 6.21 -8.86
N TYR A 165 -0.11 5.20 -9.66
CA TYR A 165 0.81 4.12 -10.00
C TYR A 165 1.82 4.58 -11.04
N ILE A 166 3.00 3.98 -11.00
CA ILE A 166 3.99 4.02 -12.09
C ILE A 166 4.17 2.63 -12.69
N GLY A 167 4.76 2.57 -13.89
CA GLY A 167 5.16 1.29 -14.49
C GLY A 167 6.35 0.66 -13.78
N ALA A 168 6.62 -0.62 -14.07
CA ALA A 168 7.83 -1.30 -13.61
C ALA A 168 9.10 -0.49 -13.93
N LEU A 169 10.07 -0.51 -13.01
CA LEU A 169 11.28 0.32 -13.11
C LEU A 169 12.19 -0.04 -14.30
N ASP A 170 12.09 -1.27 -14.78
CA ASP A 170 12.84 -1.78 -15.94
C ASP A 170 12.09 -1.58 -17.27
N GLY A 171 10.92 -0.91 -17.26
CA GLY A 171 10.11 -0.71 -18.44
C GLY A 171 9.57 -2.00 -19.07
N GLY A 172 9.48 -3.09 -18.30
CA GLY A 172 8.99 -4.39 -18.77
C GLY A 172 10.05 -5.23 -19.49
N VAL A 173 11.33 -4.86 -19.42
CA VAL A 173 12.43 -5.66 -19.98
C VAL A 173 12.48 -7.05 -19.35
N GLY A 174 12.34 -7.16 -18.02
CA GLY A 174 12.32 -8.43 -17.29
C GLY A 174 11.14 -9.32 -17.70
N ASP A 175 9.97 -8.74 -17.93
CA ASP A 175 8.80 -9.47 -18.41
C ASP A 175 9.00 -9.95 -19.85
N GLY A 176 9.60 -9.12 -20.70
CA GLY A 176 10.00 -9.50 -22.06
C GLY A 176 10.94 -10.72 -22.09
N LEU A 177 11.95 -10.76 -21.21
CA LEU A 177 12.86 -11.90 -21.08
C LEU A 177 12.14 -13.19 -20.63
N ASN A 178 11.02 -13.06 -19.92
CA ASN A 178 10.19 -14.18 -19.47
C ASN A 178 9.03 -14.51 -20.43
N GLY A 179 9.07 -14.00 -21.67
CA GLY A 179 8.07 -14.27 -22.70
C GLY A 179 6.77 -13.46 -22.57
N ARG A 180 6.74 -12.45 -21.69
CA ARG A 180 5.61 -11.55 -21.43
C ARG A 180 5.84 -10.17 -22.05
N ALA A 181 6.45 -10.14 -23.23
CA ALA A 181 6.79 -8.91 -23.91
C ALA A 181 5.52 -8.10 -24.23
N GLY A 182 5.50 -6.82 -23.82
CA GLY A 182 4.37 -5.92 -24.02
C GLY A 182 3.36 -5.88 -22.87
N GLU A 183 3.52 -6.72 -21.84
CA GLU A 183 2.73 -6.57 -20.61
C GLU A 183 3.21 -5.34 -19.83
N VAL A 184 2.26 -4.49 -19.42
CA VAL A 184 2.54 -3.29 -18.64
C VAL A 184 2.15 -3.57 -17.19
N HIS A 185 3.16 -3.79 -16.34
CA HIS A 185 2.96 -4.00 -14.92
C HIS A 185 3.13 -2.71 -14.12
N ARG A 186 2.37 -2.63 -13.03
CA ARG A 186 2.54 -1.58 -12.02
C ARG A 186 3.81 -1.86 -11.22
N PHE A 187 4.48 -0.80 -10.79
CA PHE A 187 5.60 -0.96 -9.87
C PHE A 187 5.12 -1.53 -8.53
N GLN A 188 5.76 -2.61 -8.13
CA GLN A 188 5.44 -3.38 -6.93
C GLN A 188 6.71 -3.73 -6.17
N LEU A 189 6.63 -3.75 -4.85
CA LEU A 189 7.71 -4.19 -3.98
C LEU A 189 7.54 -5.65 -3.60
N THR A 190 8.64 -6.39 -3.63
CA THR A 190 8.67 -7.74 -3.10
C THR A 190 8.52 -7.67 -1.59
N PRO A 191 7.52 -8.35 -1.00
CA PRO A 191 7.36 -8.42 0.45
C PRO A 191 8.56 -9.13 1.08
N ARG A 192 8.66 -9.10 2.42
CA ARG A 192 9.74 -9.76 3.14
C ARG A 192 9.86 -11.24 2.76
N GLN A 193 11.04 -11.61 2.26
CA GLN A 193 11.38 -12.95 1.78
C GLN A 193 12.69 -13.40 2.42
N THR A 194 12.78 -14.68 2.76
CA THR A 194 14.05 -15.26 3.22
C THR A 194 14.72 -15.98 2.07
N VAL A 195 15.88 -15.47 1.65
CA VAL A 195 16.66 -16.02 0.53
C VAL A 195 18.05 -16.44 1.00
N ARG A 196 18.73 -17.29 0.23
CA ARG A 196 20.15 -17.62 0.45
C ARG A 196 21.01 -16.82 -0.52
N LEU A 197 21.80 -15.89 0.02
CA LEU A 197 22.74 -15.07 -0.75
C LEU A 197 23.99 -15.90 -1.09
N GLY A 198 24.47 -15.83 -2.34
CA GLY A 198 25.68 -16.51 -2.79
C GLY A 198 25.48 -17.26 -4.10
N LYS A 199 26.58 -17.63 -4.77
CA LYS A 199 26.54 -18.40 -6.02
C LYS A 199 25.72 -19.69 -5.81
N ASP A 200 24.76 -19.92 -6.69
CA ASP A 200 23.89 -21.10 -6.71
C ASP A 200 23.06 -21.32 -5.41
N GLY A 201 22.78 -20.27 -4.63
CA GLY A 201 21.92 -20.36 -3.45
C GLY A 201 22.55 -21.09 -2.25
N LYS A 202 23.88 -21.24 -2.23
CA LYS A 202 24.63 -21.98 -1.20
C LYS A 202 25.19 -21.14 -0.05
N GLY A 203 24.99 -19.82 -0.03
CA GLY A 203 25.53 -18.98 1.03
C GLY A 203 24.52 -18.62 2.12
N ARG A 204 24.71 -17.44 2.73
CA ARG A 204 24.04 -17.02 3.97
C ARG A 204 22.53 -16.84 3.75
N LYS A 205 21.72 -17.43 4.64
CA LYS A 205 20.29 -17.11 4.72
C LYS A 205 20.11 -15.68 5.23
N VAL A 206 19.39 -14.86 4.48
CA VAL A 206 19.08 -13.47 4.82
C VAL A 206 17.61 -13.23 4.55
N SER A 207 16.91 -12.65 5.53
CA SER A 207 15.58 -12.09 5.33
C SER A 207 15.75 -10.69 4.76
N LEU A 208 15.13 -10.41 3.62
CA LEU A 208 15.19 -9.09 2.98
C LEU A 208 13.81 -8.70 2.46
N GLU A 209 13.57 -7.40 2.36
CA GLU A 209 12.36 -6.82 1.80
C GLU A 209 12.73 -5.63 0.92
N GLN A 210 11.88 -5.27 -0.04
CA GLN A 210 12.09 -4.04 -0.80
C GLN A 210 11.36 -2.89 -0.12
N ARG A 211 12.00 -1.72 -0.12
CA ARG A 211 11.48 -0.48 0.45
C ARG A 211 11.60 0.67 -0.54
N VAL A 212 10.77 1.68 -0.33
CA VAL A 212 10.80 2.95 -1.06
C VAL A 212 10.95 4.08 -0.05
N GLU A 213 11.87 5.00 -0.31
CA GLU A 213 12.08 6.17 0.52
C GLU A 213 12.06 7.45 -0.31
N CYS A 214 11.28 8.43 0.17
CA CYS A 214 11.14 9.75 -0.40
C CYS A 214 12.07 10.72 0.35
N GLY A 215 13.09 11.21 -0.35
CA GLY A 215 14.04 12.19 0.18
C GLY A 215 13.73 13.62 -0.26
N ARG A 216 14.75 14.48 -0.17
CA ARG A 216 14.69 15.81 -0.77
C ARG A 216 14.87 15.68 -2.28
N PHE A 217 13.79 15.86 -3.04
CA PHE A 217 13.78 15.86 -4.51
C PHE A 217 14.22 14.55 -5.19
N VAL A 218 14.21 13.44 -4.45
CA VAL A 218 14.64 12.13 -4.94
C VAL A 218 13.81 11.03 -4.28
N THR A 219 13.59 9.95 -5.00
CA THR A 219 13.01 8.70 -4.49
C THR A 219 14.04 7.59 -4.66
N ALA A 220 14.21 6.76 -3.64
CA ALA A 220 15.04 5.56 -3.70
C ALA A 220 14.16 4.32 -3.55
N ALA A 221 14.40 3.29 -4.37
CA ALA A 221 13.87 1.95 -4.17
C ALA A 221 15.06 0.99 -3.95
N TYR A 222 15.05 0.23 -2.87
CA TYR A 222 16.19 -0.61 -2.48
C TYR A 222 15.74 -1.86 -1.72
N SER A 223 16.64 -2.84 -1.62
CA SER A 223 16.44 -4.01 -0.76
C SER A 223 17.09 -3.77 0.61
N ALA A 224 16.28 -3.90 1.66
CA ALA A 224 16.70 -3.82 3.06
C ALA A 224 16.72 -5.23 3.69
N VAL A 225 17.60 -5.45 4.66
CA VAL A 225 17.71 -6.70 5.44
C VAL A 225 16.96 -6.54 6.76
#